data_AF-A0A8J5FAJ3-F1
#
_entry.id   AF-A0A8J5FAJ3-F1
#
_cell.length_a   1.000
_cell.length_b   1.000
_cell.length_c   1.000
_cell.angle_alpha   90.00
_cell.angle_beta   90.00
_cell.angle_gamma   90.00
#
_symmetry.space_group_name_H-M   'P 1'
#
loop_
_entity.id
_entity.type
_entity.pdbx_description
1 polymer ?
#
loop_
_entity_poly.entity_id
_entity_poly.type
_entity_poly.pdbx_seq_one_letter_code
_entity_poly.pdbx_strand_id
1 'polypeptide(L)'
;MASLQDIGMSAAVNIITALIFLMVFAMLRLQPFNDRVYFPKWYLKGIRSSPTHSGNIMRKFVNLDCRTYLRFLNWMPAALRMPEPELIDHAGLDSSVYVRIYLLGLKIFAPITVLAFGILVPVNWTGGTLEKNKDLTFSDLDKLSISNIELGSQRFFLSFPFLLKVLLLASGLLAADDIAEAEAKAADDRAEGFAQQKTAEAPLPRGIRSKRSAIERRDGRRIGVRAQSLVASLEEEGKEIKEEATKIWWR
;
A
#
# COMPACT_ATOMS: atom_id res chain seq x y z
N MET A 1 -5.40 21.56 34.51
CA MET A 1 -5.65 20.67 33.36
C MET A 1 -4.66 21.03 32.27
N ALA A 2 -4.22 20.08 31.44
CA ALA A 2 -3.26 20.36 30.39
C ALA A 2 -3.90 21.25 29.31
N SER A 3 -3.31 22.41 29.06
CA SER A 3 -3.78 23.33 28.03
C SER A 3 -3.35 22.88 26.63
N LEU A 4 -3.99 23.40 25.58
CA LEU A 4 -3.52 23.23 24.20
C LEU A 4 -2.05 23.63 24.03
N GLN A 5 -1.63 24.68 24.75
CA GLN A 5 -0.25 25.16 24.73
C GLN A 5 0.71 24.13 25.33
N ASP A 6 0.34 23.45 26.42
CA ASP A 6 1.19 22.43 27.05
C ASP A 6 1.39 21.23 26.12
N ILE A 7 0.32 20.78 25.45
CA ILE A 7 0.40 19.70 24.45
C ILE A 7 1.23 20.15 23.24
N GLY A 8 1.00 21.37 22.75
CA GLY A 8 1.74 21.94 21.62
C GLY A 8 3.24 22.03 21.90
N MET A 9 3.63 22.51 23.08
CA MET A 9 5.03 22.59 23.50
C MET A 9 5.66 21.20 23.63
N SER A 10 4.96 20.25 24.26
CA SER A 10 5.43 18.86 24.37
C SER A 10 5.59 18.19 23.00
N ALA A 11 4.61 18.35 22.10
CA ALA A 11 4.67 17.84 20.75
C ALA A 11 5.84 18.46 19.96
N ALA A 12 6.03 19.78 20.06
CA ALA A 12 7.14 20.47 19.40
C ALA A 12 8.51 19.94 19.87
N VAL A 13 8.70 19.81 21.19
CA VAL A 13 9.95 19.27 21.76
C VAL A 13 10.21 17.84 21.28
N ASN A 14 9.18 16.97 21.30
CA ASN A 14 9.31 15.60 20.82
C ASN A 14 9.63 15.53 19.32
N ILE A 15 8.97 16.34 18.48
CA ILE A 15 9.22 16.40 17.04
C ILE A 15 10.63 16.91 16.76
N ILE A 16 11.06 18.00 17.39
CA ILE A 16 12.41 18.56 17.20
C ILE A 16 13.46 17.53 17.64
N THR A 17 13.25 16.87 18.77
CA THR A 17 14.17 15.85 19.28
C THR A 17 14.24 14.64 18.33
N ALA A 18 13.10 14.18 17.80
CA ALA A 18 13.06 13.12 16.80
C ALA A 18 13.78 13.51 15.50
N LEU A 19 13.63 14.76 15.04
CA LEU A 19 14.36 15.28 13.88
C LEU A 19 15.87 15.33 14.12
N ILE A 20 16.30 15.75 15.32
CA ILE A 20 17.72 15.73 15.70
C ILE A 20 18.25 14.29 15.68
N PHE A 21 17.54 13.33 16.26
CA PHE A 21 17.93 11.92 16.21
C PHE A 21 18.00 11.39 14.78
N LEU A 22 17.04 11.76 13.92
CA LEU A 22 17.05 11.36 12.51
C LEU A 22 18.25 11.97 11.77
N MET A 23 18.60 13.22 12.07
CA MET A 23 19.78 13.89 11.52
C MET A 23 21.07 13.19 11.97
N VAL A 24 21.19 12.87 13.26
CA VAL A 24 22.33 12.12 13.82
C VAL A 24 22.42 10.73 13.20
N PHE A 25 21.30 10.02 13.05
CA PHE A 25 21.24 8.73 12.35
C PHE A 25 21.69 8.84 10.89
N ALA A 26 21.28 9.90 10.19
CA ALA A 26 21.74 10.17 8.83
C ALA A 26 23.26 10.41 8.79
N MET A 27 23.81 11.20 9.72
CA MET A 27 25.26 11.42 9.85
C MET A 27 26.02 10.12 10.09
N LEU A 28 25.59 9.34 11.07
CA LEU A 28 26.23 8.09 11.44
C LEU A 28 26.18 7.05 10.31
N ARG A 29 25.05 6.97 9.58
CA ARG A 29 24.87 5.99 8.49
C ARG A 29 25.65 6.35 7.22
N LEU A 30 25.91 7.63 6.96
CA LEU A 30 26.68 8.09 5.79
C LEU A 30 28.19 8.00 5.99
N GLN A 31 28.67 7.89 7.24
CA GLN A 31 30.10 7.77 7.52
C GLN A 31 30.63 6.38 7.14
N PRO A 32 31.72 6.29 6.34
CA PRO A 32 32.24 5.02 5.84
C PRO A 32 32.86 4.13 6.93
N PHE A 33 33.18 4.68 8.10
CA PHE A 33 33.62 3.90 9.27
C PHE A 33 32.49 3.03 9.84
N ASN A 34 31.25 3.50 9.76
CA ASN A 34 30.09 2.88 10.39
C ASN A 34 29.30 1.95 9.44
N ASP A 35 29.69 1.89 8.16
CA ASP A 35 28.98 1.14 7.12
C ASP A 35 28.82 -0.35 7.46
N ARG A 36 29.78 -0.95 8.19
CA ARG A 36 29.70 -2.35 8.65
C ARG A 36 28.63 -2.60 9.72
N VAL A 37 28.30 -1.60 10.54
CA VAL A 37 27.28 -1.72 11.59
C VAL A 37 25.87 -1.58 11.00
N TYR A 38 25.68 -0.70 10.02
CA TYR A 38 24.38 -0.46 9.40
C TYR A 38 24.03 -1.44 8.27
N PHE A 39 25.03 -2.05 7.62
CA PHE A 39 24.81 -3.00 6.52
C PHE A 39 25.53 -4.35 6.70
N PRO A 40 25.45 -5.02 7.88
CA PRO A 40 26.19 -6.27 8.13
C PRO A 40 25.75 -7.39 7.18
N LYS A 41 24.44 -7.47 6.88
CA LYS A 41 23.87 -8.47 5.96
C LYS A 41 24.44 -8.36 4.54
N TRP A 42 24.83 -7.18 4.08
CA TRP A 42 25.35 -6.97 2.73
C TRP A 42 26.79 -7.48 2.58
N TYR A 43 27.57 -7.41 3.68
CA TYR A 43 28.89 -8.01 3.76
C TYR A 43 28.81 -9.53 3.92
N LEU A 44 27.86 -10.04 4.72
CA LEU A 44 27.62 -11.49 4.86
C LEU A 44 27.14 -12.14 3.56
N LYS A 45 26.33 -11.44 2.76
CA LYS A 45 25.86 -11.90 1.45
C LYS A 45 26.91 -11.71 0.33
N GLY A 46 28.08 -11.14 0.63
CA GLY A 46 29.17 -10.92 -0.33
C GLY A 46 28.89 -9.87 -1.41
N ILE A 47 27.80 -9.10 -1.30
CA ILE A 47 27.38 -8.10 -2.30
C ILE A 47 28.26 -6.83 -2.23
N ARG A 48 28.86 -6.56 -1.05
CA ARG A 48 29.88 -5.52 -0.87
C ARG A 48 31.23 -6.12 -0.54
N SER A 49 32.21 -5.91 -1.41
CA SER A 49 33.63 -6.11 -1.10
C SER A 49 34.21 -4.83 -0.47
N SER A 50 35.05 -5.00 0.55
CA SER A 50 35.77 -3.89 1.21
C SER A 50 36.53 -3.08 0.16
N PRO A 51 36.45 -1.74 0.15
CA PRO A 51 37.23 -0.95 -0.79
C PRO A 51 38.72 -1.19 -0.55
N THR A 52 39.37 -1.86 -1.50
CA THR A 52 40.83 -1.91 -1.63
C THR A 52 41.32 -0.50 -1.96
N HIS A 53 41.76 0.19 -0.92
CA HIS A 53 42.82 1.20 -0.89
C HIS A 53 43.05 2.04 -2.16
N SER A 54 42.41 3.20 -2.27
CA SER A 54 42.97 4.41 -2.92
C SER A 54 41.97 5.59 -2.82
N GLY A 55 42.32 6.66 -2.10
CA GLY A 55 41.55 7.91 -2.12
C GLY A 55 41.62 8.77 -0.85
N ASN A 56 41.81 10.08 -1.06
CA ASN A 56 42.12 11.13 -0.09
C ASN A 56 41.35 11.05 1.25
N ILE A 57 42.12 11.03 2.32
CA ILE A 57 41.74 10.77 3.71
C ILE A 57 40.76 11.83 4.27
N MET A 58 40.80 13.10 3.83
CA MET A 58 39.95 14.16 4.41
C MET A 58 38.49 14.17 3.94
N ARG A 59 38.20 13.82 2.67
CA ARG A 59 36.80 13.65 2.20
C ARG A 59 36.17 12.34 2.71
N LYS A 60 36.97 11.48 3.36
CA LYS A 60 36.58 10.16 3.85
C LYS A 60 35.88 10.21 5.21
N PHE A 61 36.02 11.27 6.00
CA PHE A 61 35.54 11.27 7.39
C PHE A 61 34.25 12.05 7.64
N VAL A 62 33.95 13.09 6.86
CA VAL A 62 32.73 13.90 7.08
C VAL A 62 32.17 14.42 5.75
N ASN A 63 31.00 13.91 5.34
CA ASN A 63 30.22 14.47 4.24
C ASN A 63 29.16 15.42 4.81
N LEU A 64 29.45 16.73 4.88
CA LEU A 64 28.61 17.76 5.50
C LEU A 64 27.56 18.39 4.57
N ASP A 65 27.28 17.78 3.43
CA ASP A 65 26.31 18.34 2.47
C ASP A 65 24.87 18.19 2.98
N CYS A 66 24.23 19.29 3.38
CA CYS A 66 22.81 19.35 3.76
C CYS A 66 21.89 18.74 2.69
N ARG A 67 22.27 18.88 1.41
CA ARG A 67 21.57 18.25 0.28
C ARG A 67 21.66 16.71 0.32
N THR A 68 22.76 16.15 0.81
CA THR A 68 22.92 14.71 1.02
C THR A 68 22.10 14.22 2.21
N TYR A 69 21.94 15.04 3.25
CA TYR A 69 21.03 14.76 4.38
C TYR A 69 19.55 14.86 4.02
N LEU A 70 19.16 15.77 3.13
CA LEU A 70 17.79 15.79 2.60
C LEU A 70 17.56 14.60 1.66
N ARG A 71 18.55 14.23 0.84
CA ARG A 71 18.51 13.04 -0.03
C ARG A 71 18.53 11.74 0.78
N PHE A 72 19.01 11.75 2.02
CA PHE A 72 18.95 10.61 2.93
C PHE A 72 17.51 10.15 3.15
N LEU A 73 16.56 11.08 3.33
CA LEU A 73 15.15 10.76 3.54
C LEU A 73 14.53 9.90 2.41
N ASN A 74 15.17 9.78 1.25
CA ASN A 74 14.77 8.84 0.19
C ASN A 74 14.77 7.36 0.64
N TRP A 75 15.43 7.01 1.76
CA TRP A 75 15.31 5.65 2.31
C TRP A 75 13.88 5.34 2.76
N MET A 76 13.11 6.34 3.21
CA MET A 76 11.74 6.16 3.72
C MET A 76 10.75 5.74 2.62
N PRO A 77 10.62 6.45 1.48
CA PRO A 77 9.77 5.98 0.39
C PRO A 77 10.32 4.70 -0.26
N ALA A 78 11.63 4.46 -0.24
CA ALA A 78 12.19 3.20 -0.72
C ALA A 78 11.78 2.02 0.18
N ALA A 79 11.76 2.20 1.50
CA ALA A 79 11.31 1.19 2.46
C ALA A 79 9.81 0.87 2.30
N LEU A 80 8.98 1.87 1.99
CA LEU A 80 7.55 1.70 1.77
C LEU A 80 7.20 1.06 0.41
N ARG A 81 8.12 1.04 -0.55
CA ARG A 81 7.90 0.46 -1.90
C ARG A 81 8.16 -1.05 -1.97
N MET A 82 8.74 -1.63 -0.93
CA MET A 82 9.09 -3.05 -0.91
C MET A 82 7.81 -3.91 -0.81
N PRO A 83 7.52 -4.78 -1.79
CA PRO A 83 6.35 -5.63 -1.75
C PRO A 83 6.52 -6.72 -0.68
N GLU A 84 5.41 -7.14 -0.09
CA GLU A 84 5.36 -8.16 0.96
C GLU A 84 6.11 -9.47 0.66
N PRO A 85 6.00 -10.11 -0.53
CA PRO A 85 6.74 -11.35 -0.80
C PRO A 85 8.27 -11.16 -0.72
N GLU A 86 8.79 -10.01 -1.15
CA GLU A 86 10.20 -9.69 -1.00
C GLU A 86 10.56 -9.46 0.47
N LEU A 87 9.66 -8.85 1.25
CA LEU A 87 9.88 -8.62 2.68
C LEU A 87 9.95 -9.95 3.45
N ILE A 88 9.10 -10.92 3.11
CA ILE A 88 9.11 -12.26 3.72
C ILE A 88 10.42 -12.98 3.41
N ASP A 89 10.90 -12.94 2.16
CA ASP A 89 12.18 -13.56 1.77
C ASP A 89 13.39 -12.89 2.45
N HIS A 90 13.35 -11.57 2.65
CA HIS A 90 14.46 -10.80 3.20
C HIS A 90 14.49 -10.67 4.74
N ALA A 91 13.33 -10.60 5.38
CA ALA A 91 13.18 -10.32 6.82
C ALA A 91 12.50 -11.46 7.59
N GLY A 92 11.84 -12.39 6.90
CA GLY A 92 11.08 -13.48 7.49
C GLY A 92 9.60 -13.14 7.71
N LEU A 93 8.82 -14.19 7.99
CA LEU A 93 7.37 -14.11 8.14
C LEU A 93 6.93 -13.20 9.30
N ASP A 94 7.57 -13.32 10.46
CA ASP A 94 7.21 -12.57 11.68
C ASP A 94 7.34 -11.04 11.49
N SER A 95 8.39 -10.61 10.80
CA SER A 95 8.58 -9.19 10.46
C SER A 95 7.52 -8.67 9.49
N SER A 96 7.04 -9.50 8.56
CA SER A 96 5.96 -9.12 7.64
C SER A 96 4.64 -8.94 8.38
N VAL A 97 4.30 -9.88 9.28
CA VAL A 97 3.10 -9.79 10.13
C VAL A 97 3.15 -8.54 11.00
N TYR A 98 4.31 -8.21 11.57
CA TYR A 98 4.48 -6.98 12.34
C TYR A 98 4.17 -5.72 11.51
N VAL A 99 4.72 -5.61 10.30
CA VAL A 99 4.44 -4.48 9.39
C VAL A 99 2.96 -4.43 8.98
N ARG A 100 2.33 -5.59 8.74
CA ARG A 100 0.88 -5.67 8.46
C ARG A 100 0.06 -5.04 9.57
N ILE A 101 0.37 -5.31 10.85
CA ILE A 101 -0.37 -4.74 11.98
C ILE A 101 -0.33 -3.20 11.94
N TYR A 102 0.81 -2.59 11.60
CA TYR A 102 0.89 -1.12 11.45
C TYR A 102 0.06 -0.60 10.27
N LEU A 103 0.11 -1.28 9.12
CA LEU A 103 -0.66 -0.90 7.94
C LEU A 103 -2.17 -1.06 8.17
N LEU A 104 -2.59 -2.13 8.84
CA LEU A 104 -3.97 -2.36 9.27
C LEU A 104 -4.43 -1.27 10.24
N GLY A 105 -3.60 -0.94 11.23
CA GLY A 105 -3.84 0.18 12.14
C GLY A 105 -4.05 1.48 11.37
N LEU A 106 -3.16 1.82 10.44
CA LEU A 106 -3.28 3.04 9.64
C LEU A 106 -4.54 3.03 8.76
N LYS A 107 -4.87 1.90 8.13
CA LYS A 107 -6.07 1.71 7.32
C LYS A 107 -7.35 1.94 8.12
N ILE A 108 -7.41 1.49 9.38
CA ILE A 108 -8.57 1.68 10.26
C ILE A 108 -8.61 3.10 10.84
N PHE A 109 -7.48 3.61 11.35
CA PHE A 109 -7.44 4.91 12.00
C PHE A 109 -7.63 6.08 11.04
N ALA A 110 -7.07 6.02 9.82
CA ALA A 110 -7.17 7.13 8.86
C ALA A 110 -8.62 7.58 8.56
N PRO A 111 -9.55 6.70 8.15
CA PRO A 111 -10.94 7.09 7.91
C PRO A 111 -11.67 7.48 9.20
N ILE A 112 -11.36 6.83 10.34
CA ILE A 112 -11.94 7.20 11.64
C ILE A 112 -11.53 8.62 12.02
N THR A 113 -10.26 8.99 11.84
CA THR A 113 -9.75 10.34 12.09
C THR A 113 -10.47 11.34 11.19
N VAL A 114 -10.59 11.09 9.89
CA VAL A 114 -11.32 11.98 8.97
C VAL A 114 -12.79 12.16 9.38
N LEU A 115 -13.46 11.07 9.74
CA LEU A 115 -14.85 11.12 10.22
C LEU A 115 -14.98 11.87 11.55
N ALA A 116 -14.05 11.65 12.49
CA ALA A 116 -14.04 12.32 13.78
C ALA A 116 -13.82 13.84 13.62
N PHE A 117 -12.87 14.24 12.78
CA PHE A 117 -12.66 15.66 12.49
C PHE A 117 -13.83 16.30 11.74
N GLY A 118 -14.47 15.57 10.82
CA GLY A 118 -15.60 16.07 10.05
C GLY A 118 -16.91 16.19 10.83
N ILE A 119 -17.17 15.28 11.78
CA ILE A 119 -18.46 15.19 12.49
C ILE A 119 -18.31 15.56 13.96
N LEU A 120 -17.37 14.92 14.67
CA LEU A 120 -17.29 15.02 16.13
C LEU A 120 -16.77 16.38 16.59
N VAL A 121 -15.76 16.93 15.91
CA VAL A 121 -15.20 18.25 16.22
C VAL A 121 -16.24 19.38 16.13
N PRO A 122 -16.98 19.58 15.02
CA PRO A 122 -17.98 20.64 14.93
C PRO A 122 -19.19 20.41 15.85
N VAL A 123 -19.62 19.15 16.03
CA VAL A 123 -20.74 18.81 16.93
C VAL A 123 -20.38 19.13 18.38
N ASN A 124 -19.17 18.80 18.82
CA ASN A 124 -18.74 19.03 20.20
C ASN A 124 -18.41 20.51 20.44
N TRP A 125 -17.84 21.21 19.46
CA TRP A 125 -17.50 22.64 19.59
C TRP A 125 -18.73 23.53 19.76
N THR A 126 -19.86 23.21 19.11
CA THR A 126 -21.12 23.95 19.24
C THR A 126 -21.86 23.68 20.56
N GLY A 127 -21.27 22.84 21.44
CA GLY A 127 -21.81 22.32 22.69
C GLY A 127 -22.26 23.36 23.72
N GLY A 128 -21.54 24.47 23.89
CA GLY A 128 -21.91 25.62 24.74
C GLY A 128 -22.17 25.36 26.25
N THR A 129 -22.24 24.10 26.70
CA THR A 129 -22.60 23.71 28.07
C THR A 129 -21.56 24.14 29.09
N LEU A 130 -20.28 24.01 28.74
CA LEU A 130 -19.17 24.37 29.62
C LEU A 130 -19.08 25.88 29.86
N GLU A 131 -19.45 26.69 28.86
CA GLU A 131 -19.42 28.16 28.98
C GLU A 131 -20.59 28.72 29.82
N LYS A 132 -21.66 27.94 29.99
CA LYS A 132 -22.82 28.29 30.83
C LYS A 132 -22.55 28.07 32.32
N ASN A 133 -21.62 27.18 32.68
CA ASN A 133 -21.31 26.84 34.06
C ASN A 133 -20.04 27.58 34.53
N LYS A 134 -20.22 28.68 35.26
CA LYS A 134 -19.12 29.55 35.73
C LYS A 134 -18.22 28.94 36.81
N ASP A 135 -18.65 27.84 37.44
CA ASP A 135 -17.93 27.19 38.53
C ASP A 135 -16.93 26.11 38.06
N LEU A 136 -16.81 25.89 36.75
CA LEU A 136 -15.94 24.86 36.17
C LEU A 136 -14.70 25.49 35.55
N THR A 137 -13.52 25.02 35.97
CA THR A 137 -12.26 25.28 35.28
C THR A 137 -12.17 24.31 34.09
N PHE A 138 -12.24 24.83 32.87
CA PHE A 138 -12.16 24.03 31.65
C PHE A 138 -11.09 24.57 30.70
N SER A 139 -10.52 23.67 29.90
CA SER A 139 -9.55 23.98 28.85
C SER A 139 -10.22 23.92 27.47
N ASP A 140 -9.60 24.49 26.44
CA ASP A 140 -10.15 24.45 25.07
C ASP A 140 -10.30 23.03 24.51
N LEU A 141 -9.52 22.07 25.02
CA LEU A 141 -9.64 20.64 24.71
C LEU A 141 -10.90 20.01 25.30
N ASP A 142 -11.33 20.49 26.47
CA ASP A 142 -12.51 19.96 27.16
C ASP A 142 -13.80 20.34 26.41
N LYS A 143 -13.74 21.39 25.57
CA LYS A 143 -14.82 21.77 24.64
C LYS A 143 -15.03 20.76 23.51
N LEU A 144 -14.00 19.97 23.17
CA LEU A 144 -14.07 18.91 22.16
C LEU A 144 -14.52 17.57 22.74
N SER A 145 -14.66 17.48 24.07
CA SER A 145 -15.10 16.27 24.77
C SER A 145 -16.62 16.23 24.94
N ILE A 146 -17.12 15.05 25.30
CA ILE A 146 -18.54 14.80 25.57
C ILE A 146 -19.07 15.65 26.73
N SER A 147 -18.18 16.16 27.58
CA SER A 147 -18.48 17.10 28.67
C SER A 147 -19.08 18.43 28.20
N ASN A 148 -18.90 18.81 26.93
CA ASN A 148 -19.49 20.02 26.38
C ASN A 148 -20.91 19.82 25.83
N ILE A 149 -21.44 18.59 25.81
CA ILE A 149 -22.78 18.28 25.27
C ILE A 149 -23.82 18.35 26.39
N GLU A 150 -24.90 19.11 26.17
CA GLU A 150 -26.03 19.19 27.11
C GLU A 150 -26.74 17.84 27.25
N LEU A 151 -26.96 17.41 28.49
CA LEU A 151 -27.72 16.20 28.84
C LEU A 151 -29.17 16.34 28.34
N GLY A 152 -29.59 15.45 27.43
CA GLY A 152 -30.91 15.47 26.80
C GLY A 152 -30.96 16.13 25.42
N SER A 153 -29.85 16.65 24.89
CA SER A 153 -29.81 17.24 23.55
C SER A 153 -29.74 16.20 22.42
N GLN A 154 -30.27 16.55 21.24
CA GLN A 154 -30.17 15.73 20.02
C GLN A 154 -28.72 15.44 19.58
N ARG A 155 -27.74 16.15 20.14
CA ARG A 155 -26.31 15.98 19.80
C ARG A 155 -25.74 14.68 20.37
N PHE A 156 -26.23 14.22 21.51
CA PHE A 156 -25.89 12.89 22.03
C PHE A 156 -26.41 11.77 21.10
N PHE A 157 -27.56 11.99 20.46
CA PHE A 157 -28.10 11.07 19.47
C PHE A 157 -27.27 11.00 18.18
N LEU A 158 -26.43 12.00 17.88
CA LEU A 158 -25.48 11.94 16.75
C LEU A 158 -24.24 11.09 17.06
N SER A 159 -23.90 10.91 18.34
CA SER A 159 -22.77 10.07 18.77
C SER A 159 -23.04 8.57 18.53
N PHE A 160 -24.28 8.10 18.66
CA PHE A 160 -24.64 6.71 18.39
C PHE A 160 -24.43 6.25 16.93
N PRO A 161 -24.97 6.94 15.90
CA PRO A 161 -24.73 6.57 14.52
C PRO A 161 -23.26 6.80 14.13
N PHE A 162 -22.56 7.76 14.73
CA PHE A 162 -21.11 7.91 14.57
C PHE A 162 -20.36 6.67 15.06
N LEU A 163 -20.64 6.21 16.28
CA LEU A 163 -20.00 5.03 16.88
C LEU A 163 -20.35 3.76 16.11
N LEU A 164 -21.60 3.62 15.65
CA LEU A 164 -22.03 2.51 14.80
C LEU A 164 -21.29 2.53 13.45
N LYS A 165 -21.13 3.70 12.82
CA LYS A 165 -20.35 3.83 11.57
C LYS A 165 -18.89 3.47 11.77
N VAL A 166 -18.28 3.91 12.87
CA VAL A 166 -16.89 3.53 13.21
C VAL A 166 -16.77 2.02 13.38
N LEU A 167 -17.71 1.38 14.10
CA LEU A 167 -17.73 -0.06 14.29
C LEU A 167 -17.90 -0.81 12.96
N LEU A 168 -18.86 -0.39 12.12
CA LEU A 168 -19.09 -1.00 10.81
C LEU A 168 -17.90 -0.84 9.87
N LEU A 169 -17.25 0.33 9.88
CA LEU A 169 -16.07 0.57 9.07
C LEU A 169 -14.89 -0.29 9.52
N ALA A 170 -14.63 -0.36 10.83
CA ALA A 170 -13.57 -1.19 11.37
C ALA A 170 -13.81 -2.68 11.05
N SER A 171 -15.01 -3.20 11.33
CA SER A 171 -15.37 -4.59 11.01
C SER A 171 -15.31 -4.88 9.50
N GLY A 172 -15.77 -3.95 8.67
CA GLY A 172 -15.72 -4.09 7.22
C GLY A 172 -14.31 -4.10 6.66
N LEU A 173 -13.40 -3.27 7.19
CA LEU A 173 -11.99 -3.28 6.80
C LEU A 173 -11.28 -4.56 7.24
N LEU A 174 -11.50 -5.00 8.48
CA LEU A 174 -10.96 -6.28 8.96
C LEU A 174 -11.44 -7.44 8.11
N ALA A 175 -12.74 -7.51 7.84
CA ALA A 175 -13.29 -8.55 6.98
C ALA A 175 -12.75 -8.48 5.55
N ALA A 176 -12.55 -7.28 4.99
CA ALA A 176 -11.98 -7.11 3.66
C ALA A 176 -10.52 -7.58 3.60
N ASP A 177 -9.73 -7.29 4.63
CA ASP A 177 -8.34 -7.77 4.72
C ASP A 177 -8.28 -9.30 4.91
N ASP A 178 -9.18 -9.89 5.72
CA ASP A 178 -9.30 -11.36 5.87
C ASP A 178 -9.73 -12.03 4.55
N ILE A 179 -10.69 -11.46 3.82
CA ILE A 179 -11.15 -11.96 2.52
C ILE A 179 -10.03 -11.88 1.49
N ALA A 180 -9.33 -10.73 1.42
CA ALA A 180 -8.22 -10.56 0.49
C ALA A 180 -7.08 -11.55 0.76
N GLU A 181 -6.81 -11.85 2.04
CA GLU A 181 -5.84 -12.87 2.42
C GLU A 181 -6.29 -14.29 2.04
N ALA A 182 -7.58 -14.61 2.24
CA ALA A 182 -8.14 -15.89 1.81
C ALA A 182 -8.10 -16.06 0.28
N GLU A 183 -8.40 -15.01 -0.49
CA GLU A 183 -8.31 -15.02 -1.95
C GLU A 183 -6.86 -15.18 -2.43
N ALA A 184 -5.91 -14.47 -1.80
CA ALA A 184 -4.49 -14.60 -2.13
C ALA A 184 -3.98 -16.03 -1.88
N LYS A 185 -4.35 -16.63 -0.74
CA LYS A 185 -4.00 -18.02 -0.42
C LYS A 185 -4.63 -19.01 -1.39
N ALA A 186 -5.92 -18.86 -1.71
CA ALA A 186 -6.60 -19.73 -2.65
C ALA A 186 -6.02 -19.66 -4.08
N ALA A 187 -5.53 -18.48 -4.49
CA ALA A 187 -4.85 -18.30 -5.77
C ALA A 187 -3.48 -19.00 -5.80
N ASP A 188 -2.73 -18.95 -4.70
CA ASP A 188 -1.44 -19.62 -4.55
C ASP A 188 -1.58 -21.15 -4.55
N ASP A 189 -2.49 -21.69 -3.73
CA ASP A 189 -2.80 -23.13 -3.67
C ASP A 189 -3.21 -23.67 -5.06
N ARG A 190 -4.00 -22.89 -5.81
CA ARG A 190 -4.39 -23.23 -7.19
C ARG A 190 -3.18 -23.22 -8.14
N ALA A 191 -2.28 -22.24 -8.03
CA ALA A 191 -1.08 -22.15 -8.85
C ALA A 191 -0.12 -23.33 -8.59
N GLU A 192 0.08 -23.70 -7.32
CA GLU A 192 0.84 -24.88 -6.94
C GLU A 192 0.23 -26.17 -7.47
N GLY A 193 -1.11 -26.32 -7.39
CA GLY A 193 -1.81 -27.47 -7.94
C GLY A 193 -1.60 -27.65 -9.46
N PHE A 194 -1.63 -26.56 -10.22
CA PHE A 194 -1.31 -26.60 -11.66
C PHE A 194 0.16 -26.93 -11.92
N ALA A 195 1.09 -26.42 -11.11
CA ALA A 195 2.52 -26.74 -11.23
C ALA A 195 2.78 -28.23 -10.96
N GLN A 196 2.13 -28.80 -9.95
CA GLN A 196 2.21 -30.23 -9.65
C GLN A 196 1.60 -31.09 -10.76
N GLN A 197 0.43 -30.72 -11.28
CA GLN A 197 -0.20 -31.44 -12.40
C GLN A 197 0.69 -31.44 -13.65
N LYS A 198 1.30 -30.30 -13.98
CA LYS A 198 2.22 -30.15 -15.12
C LYS A 198 3.53 -30.93 -14.93
N THR A 199 3.97 -31.11 -13.68
CA THR A 199 5.15 -31.91 -13.33
C THR A 199 4.84 -33.41 -13.32
N ALA A 200 3.60 -33.78 -12.96
CA ALA A 200 3.10 -35.16 -12.96
C ALA A 200 2.73 -35.66 -14.38
N GLU A 201 2.43 -34.77 -15.33
CA GLU A 201 2.37 -35.12 -16.75
C GLU A 201 3.78 -35.47 -17.26
N ALA A 202 4.09 -36.77 -17.30
CA ALA A 202 5.32 -37.29 -17.87
C ALA A 202 5.50 -36.73 -19.30
N PRO A 203 6.71 -36.28 -19.70
CA PRO A 203 6.94 -35.77 -21.04
C PRO A 203 6.59 -36.86 -22.05
N LEU A 204 5.60 -36.59 -22.90
CA LEU A 204 5.21 -37.45 -24.03
C LEU A 204 6.48 -37.97 -24.72
N PRO A 205 6.60 -39.30 -24.95
CA PRO A 205 7.78 -39.88 -25.57
C PRO A 205 8.08 -39.15 -26.89
N ARG A 206 9.35 -38.86 -27.16
CA ARG A 206 9.80 -37.90 -28.21
C ARG A 206 9.13 -38.14 -29.58
N GLY A 207 8.76 -39.38 -29.90
CA GLY A 207 8.06 -39.74 -31.14
C GLY A 207 6.62 -39.22 -31.26
N ILE A 208 5.90 -39.02 -30.15
CA ILE A 208 4.50 -38.55 -30.17
C ILE A 208 4.44 -37.02 -30.23
N ARG A 209 5.41 -36.31 -29.65
CA ARG A 209 5.55 -34.85 -29.70
C ARG A 209 5.73 -34.32 -31.14
N SER A 210 6.49 -35.05 -31.96
CA SER A 210 6.67 -34.75 -33.39
C SER A 210 5.36 -34.89 -34.17
N LYS A 211 4.59 -35.97 -33.93
CA LYS A 211 3.31 -36.21 -34.62
C LYS A 211 2.24 -35.20 -34.21
N ARG A 212 2.13 -34.86 -32.91
CA ARG A 212 1.15 -33.87 -32.43
C ARG A 212 1.41 -32.48 -33.01
N SER A 213 2.66 -32.02 -32.99
CA SER A 213 3.04 -30.72 -33.58
C SER A 213 2.92 -30.67 -35.11
N ALA A 214 2.93 -31.82 -35.81
CA ALA A 214 2.66 -31.90 -37.24
C ALA A 214 1.15 -31.87 -37.57
N ILE A 215 0.32 -32.46 -36.72
CA ILE A 215 -1.15 -32.44 -36.85
C ILE A 215 -1.68 -31.04 -36.51
N GLU A 216 -1.18 -30.43 -35.42
CA GLU A 216 -1.56 -29.08 -34.98
C GLU A 216 -1.14 -28.01 -36.00
N ARG A 217 0.02 -28.17 -36.66
CA ARG A 217 0.45 -27.33 -37.79
C ARG A 217 -0.31 -27.59 -39.10
N ARG A 218 -0.96 -28.74 -39.27
CA ARG A 218 -1.83 -29.03 -40.41
C ARG A 218 -3.23 -28.44 -40.20
N ASP A 219 -3.79 -28.60 -39.00
CA ASP A 219 -5.14 -28.12 -38.71
C ASP A 219 -5.18 -26.61 -38.47
N GLY A 220 -4.17 -26.01 -37.83
CA GLY A 220 -4.05 -24.55 -37.74
C GLY A 220 -3.95 -23.86 -39.10
N ARG A 221 -3.33 -24.50 -40.10
CA ARG A 221 -3.29 -24.00 -41.49
C ARG A 221 -4.64 -24.15 -42.20
N ARG A 222 -5.34 -25.28 -42.01
CA ARG A 222 -6.67 -25.48 -42.61
C ARG A 222 -7.73 -24.56 -42.02
N ILE A 223 -7.70 -24.35 -40.72
CA ILE A 223 -8.65 -23.47 -40.02
C ILE A 223 -8.36 -22.01 -40.39
N GLY A 224 -7.09 -21.59 -40.46
CA GLY A 224 -6.71 -20.24 -40.89
C GLY A 224 -7.14 -19.90 -42.33
N VAL A 225 -6.97 -20.83 -43.27
CA VAL A 225 -7.41 -20.61 -44.67
C VAL A 225 -8.94 -20.53 -44.77
N ARG A 226 -9.67 -21.39 -44.04
CA ARG A 226 -11.14 -21.39 -44.05
C ARG A 226 -11.74 -20.17 -43.36
N ALA A 227 -11.07 -19.65 -42.32
CA ALA A 227 -11.45 -18.40 -41.67
C ALA A 227 -11.20 -17.19 -42.58
N GLN A 228 -10.08 -17.14 -43.29
CA GLN A 228 -9.79 -16.05 -44.24
C GLN A 228 -10.77 -16.04 -45.42
N SER A 229 -11.17 -17.20 -45.95
CA SER A 229 -12.19 -17.24 -47.01
C SER A 229 -13.58 -16.82 -46.52
N LEU A 230 -13.95 -17.17 -45.28
CA LEU A 230 -15.21 -16.74 -44.66
C LEU A 230 -15.22 -15.24 -44.40
N VAL A 231 -14.12 -14.68 -43.90
CA VAL A 231 -13.99 -13.23 -43.70
C VAL A 231 -14.06 -12.48 -45.03
N ALA A 232 -13.39 -12.96 -46.08
CA ALA A 232 -13.47 -12.35 -47.41
C ALA A 232 -14.89 -12.43 -48.00
N SER A 233 -15.61 -13.54 -47.80
CA SER A 233 -16.99 -13.69 -48.27
C SER A 233 -17.96 -12.76 -47.54
N LEU A 234 -17.79 -12.59 -46.22
CA LEU A 234 -18.60 -11.68 -45.42
C LEU A 234 -18.29 -10.20 -45.71
N GLU A 235 -17.05 -9.88 -46.08
CA GLU A 235 -16.67 -8.52 -46.47
C GLU A 235 -17.25 -8.12 -47.84
N GLU A 236 -17.36 -9.06 -48.78
CA GLU A 236 -18.05 -8.85 -50.05
C GLU A 236 -19.57 -8.73 -49.88
N GLU A 237 -20.21 -9.62 -49.11
CA GLU A 237 -21.65 -9.48 -48.78
C GLU A 237 -21.93 -8.15 -48.06
N GLY A 238 -21.04 -7.72 -47.15
CA GLY A 238 -21.18 -6.44 -46.45
C GLY A 238 -21.07 -5.21 -47.35
N LYS A 239 -20.32 -5.29 -48.46
CA LYS A 239 -20.25 -4.22 -49.47
C LYS A 239 -21.51 -4.19 -50.32
N GLU A 240 -22.01 -5.33 -50.74
CA GLU A 240 -23.24 -5.45 -51.55
C GLU A 240 -24.45 -4.90 -50.80
N ILE A 241 -24.59 -5.24 -49.50
CA ILE A 241 -25.65 -4.71 -48.64
C ILE A 241 -25.54 -3.19 -48.47
N LYS A 242 -24.32 -2.65 -48.35
CA LYS A 242 -24.11 -1.19 -48.28
C LYS A 242 -24.47 -0.49 -49.58
N GLU A 243 -24.22 -1.12 -50.73
CA GLU A 243 -24.54 -0.58 -52.05
C GLU A 243 -26.06 -0.62 -52.33
N GLU A 244 -26.74 -1.68 -51.92
CA GLU A 244 -28.20 -1.78 -51.93
C GLU A 244 -28.84 -0.73 -51.01
N ALA A 245 -28.35 -0.60 -49.78
CA ALA A 245 -28.85 0.39 -48.83
C ALA A 245 -28.66 1.84 -49.31
N THR A 246 -27.59 2.14 -50.05
CA THR A 246 -27.37 3.46 -50.67
C THR A 246 -28.25 3.70 -51.90
N LYS A 247 -28.62 2.65 -52.66
CA LYS A 247 -29.60 2.76 -53.76
C LYS A 247 -31.03 3.01 -53.25
N ILE A 248 -31.40 2.44 -52.10
CA ILE A 248 -32.71 2.66 -51.46
C ILE A 248 -32.84 4.10 -50.93
N TRP A 249 -31.75 4.71 -50.45
CA TRP A 249 -31.78 6.07 -49.88
C TRP A 249 -31.83 7.20 -50.92
N TRP A 250 -31.59 6.91 -52.20
CA TRP A 250 -31.59 7.88 -53.31
C TRP A 250 -32.76 7.68 -54.30
N ARG A 251 -33.77 6.90 -53.92
CA ARG A 251 -35.09 6.81 -54.59
C ARG A 251 -36.16 7.47 -53.73
#